data_AF-A0A1F9K5Q8-F1
#
_entry.id   AF-A0A1F9K5Q8-F1
#
_cell.length_a   1.000
_cell.length_b   1.000
_cell.length_c   1.000
_cell.angle_alpha   90.00
_cell.angle_beta   90.00
_cell.angle_gamma   90.00
#
_symmetry.space_group_name_H-M   'P 1'
#
loop_
_entity.id
_entity.type
_entity.pdbx_description
1 polymer ?
#
loop_
_entity_poly.entity_id
_entity_poly.type
_entity_poly.pdbx_seq_one_letter_code
_entity_poly.pdbx_strand_id
1 'polypeptide(L)' 'MIETAEQLYQAIEQMGRMQRILESYRNEILTKNPRNFALLAEGPLEQLRQLQKQIDEYIQRLEATATPASS' A
#
# COMPACT_ATOMS: atom_id res chain seq x y z
N MET A 1 -10.79 -4.14 -3.98
CA MET A 1 -10.44 -4.45 -5.38
C MET A 1 -10.46 -3.13 -6.13
N ILE A 2 -9.41 -2.81 -6.91
CA ILE A 2 -9.30 -1.59 -7.71
C ILE A 2 -9.73 -1.90 -9.14
N GLU A 3 -10.65 -1.11 -9.66
CA GLU A 3 -11.29 -1.29 -10.97
C GLU A 3 -11.13 -0.08 -11.88
N THR A 4 -10.83 1.09 -11.31
CA THR A 4 -10.73 2.35 -12.06
C THR A 4 -9.47 3.12 -11.71
N ALA A 5 -9.06 4.04 -12.59
CA ALA A 5 -7.94 4.94 -12.35
C ALA A 5 -8.16 5.81 -11.09
N GLU A 6 -9.40 6.23 -10.82
CA GLU A 6 -9.74 6.99 -9.61
C GLU A 6 -9.51 6.16 -8.33
N GLN A 7 -9.94 4.89 -8.33
CA GLN A 7 -9.68 3.98 -7.21
C GLN A 7 -8.18 3.70 -7.04
N LEU A 8 -7.41 3.66 -8.14
CA LEU A 8 -5.95 3.56 -8.09
C LEU A 8 -5.33 4.80 -7.42
N TYR A 9 -5.74 6.02 -7.80
CA TYR A 9 -5.28 7.25 -7.15
C TYR A 9 -5.57 7.24 -5.65
N GLN A 10 -6.80 6.88 -5.26
CA GLN A 10 -7.18 6.78 -3.86
C GLN A 10 -6.33 5.74 -3.10
N ALA A 11 -6.04 4.60 -3.70
CA ALA A 11 -5.19 3.56 -3.10
C ALA A 11 -3.76 4.08 -2.87
N ILE A 12 -3.18 4.80 -3.84
CA ILE A 12 -1.85 5.42 -3.72
C ILE A 12 -1.85 6.46 -2.60
N GLU A 13 -2.89 7.28 -2.47
CA GLU A 13 -3.00 8.22 -1.37
C GLU A 13 -3.09 7.53 0.00
N GLN A 14 -3.86 6.43 0.08
CA GLN A 14 -3.94 5.64 1.32
C GLN A 14 -2.56 5.08 1.70
N MET A 15 -1.78 4.59 0.73
CA MET A 15 -0.41 4.15 0.98
C MET A 15 0.45 5.29 1.55
N GLY A 16 0.36 6.49 0.96
CA GLY A 16 1.08 7.67 1.46
C GLY A 16 0.67 8.06 2.88
N ARG A 17 -0.62 7.91 3.25
CA ARG A 17 -1.09 8.10 4.63
C ARG A 17 -0.50 7.06 5.58
N MET A 18 -0.47 5.78 5.20
CA MET A 18 0.10 4.70 6.02
C MET A 18 1.61 4.88 6.24
N GLN A 19 2.34 5.30 5.21
CA GLN A 19 3.76 5.61 5.32
C GLN A 19 4.04 6.72 6.35
N ARG A 20 3.24 7.80 6.32
CA ARG A 20 3.35 8.90 7.30
C ARG A 20 3.05 8.45 8.74
N ILE A 21 2.10 7.53 8.93
CA ILE A 21 1.83 6.95 10.27
C ILE A 21 3.05 6.16 10.76
N LEU A 22 3.61 5.30 9.91
CA LEU A 22 4.80 4.52 10.26
C LEU A 22 6.01 5.41 10.58
N GLU A 23 6.17 6.50 9.85
CA GLU A 23 7.21 7.50 10.11
C GLU A 23 7.02 8.18 11.48
N SER A 24 5.79 8.60 11.83
CA SER A 24 5.49 9.13 13.16
C SER A 24 5.78 8.11 14.26
N TYR A 25 5.37 6.84 14.11
CA TYR A 25 5.71 5.79 15.07
C TYR A 25 7.21 5.59 15.22
N ARG A 26 7.96 5.63 14.12
CA ARG A 26 9.42 5.51 14.15
C ARG A 26 10.06 6.68 14.91
N ASN A 27 9.58 7.90 14.71
CA ASN A 27 10.15 9.09 15.32
C ASN A 27 9.78 9.21 16.81
N GLU A 28 8.56 8.83 17.18
CA GLU A 28 8.00 9.11 18.50
C GLU A 28 8.07 7.92 19.47
N ILE A 29 8.04 6.69 18.94
CA ILE A 29 7.85 5.46 19.73
C ILE A 29 9.09 4.57 19.70
N LEU A 30 9.70 4.34 18.53
CA LEU A 30 10.81 3.38 18.40
C LEU A 30 11.96 3.63 19.37
N THR A 31 12.37 4.89 19.53
CA THR A 31 13.49 5.28 20.41
C THR A 31 13.18 5.10 21.90
N LYS A 32 11.89 5.15 22.28
CA LYS A 32 11.43 5.06 23.68
C LYS A 32 11.00 3.64 24.06
N ASN A 33 10.33 2.95 23.14
CA ASN A 33 9.78 1.62 23.34
C ASN A 33 9.72 0.86 22.01
N PRO A 34 10.81 0.17 21.64
CA PRO A 34 10.88 -0.61 20.39
C PRO A 34 9.81 -1.70 20.27
N ARG A 35 9.39 -2.30 21.39
CA ARG A 35 8.37 -3.35 21.41
C ARG A 35 7.00 -2.80 21.03
N ASN A 36 6.63 -1.64 21.57
CA ASN A 36 5.37 -0.99 21.21
C ASN A 36 5.39 -0.51 19.76
N PHE A 37 6.52 0.00 19.27
CA PHE A 37 6.66 0.34 17.85
C PHE A 37 6.37 -0.86 16.96
N ALA A 38 6.98 -2.02 17.24
CA ALA A 38 6.78 -3.22 16.43
C ALA A 38 5.29 -3.61 16.37
N LEU A 39 4.61 -3.66 17.53
CA LEU A 39 3.20 -4.01 17.61
C LEU A 39 2.31 -3.02 16.85
N LEU A 40 2.54 -1.71 17.01
CA LEU A 40 1.74 -0.68 16.34
C LEU A 40 1.98 -0.63 14.83
N ALA A 41 3.19 -0.98 14.38
CA ALA A 41 3.55 -1.00 12.97
C ALA A 41 2.92 -2.18 12.21
N GLU A 42 2.54 -3.27 12.88
CA GLU A 42 1.96 -4.47 12.23
C GLU A 42 0.74 -4.12 11.36
N GLY A 43 -0.21 -3.36 11.90
CA GLY A 43 -1.44 -2.98 11.20
C GLY A 43 -1.17 -2.16 9.93
N PRO A 44 -0.50 -1.00 10.01
CA PRO A 44 -0.18 -0.19 8.83
C PRO A 44 0.68 -0.93 7.80
N LEU A 45 1.62 -1.78 8.25
CA LEU A 45 2.44 -2.59 7.34
C LEU A 45 1.59 -3.61 6.57
N GLU A 46 0.64 -4.27 7.24
CA GLU A 46 -0.28 -5.20 6.58
C GLU A 46 -1.19 -4.47 5.59
N GLN A 47 -1.72 -3.29 5.97
CA GLN A 47 -2.52 -2.47 5.06
C GLN A 47 -1.72 -2.03 3.82
N LEU A 48 -0.43 -1.67 3.97
CA LEU A 48 0.45 -1.37 2.84
C LEU A 48 0.62 -2.56 1.90
N ARG A 49 0.81 -3.78 2.43
CA ARG A 49 0.91 -4.99 1.59
C ARG A 49 -0.37 -5.24 0.81
N GLN A 50 -1.52 -5.05 1.46
CA GLN A 50 -2.83 -5.26 0.82
C GLN A 50 -3.11 -4.22 -0.27
N LEU A 51 -2.74 -2.96 -0.05
CA LEU A 51 -2.86 -1.90 -1.04
C LEU A 51 -1.94 -2.15 -2.24
N GLN A 52 -0.66 -2.49 -1.98
CA GLN A 52 0.29 -2.83 -3.04
C GLN A 52 -0.24 -3.98 -3.92
N LYS A 53 -0.71 -5.06 -3.29
CA LYS A 53 -1.28 -6.21 -4.01
C LYS A 53 -2.45 -5.80 -4.91
N GLN A 54 -3.36 -4.97 -4.40
CA GLN A 54 -4.52 -4.52 -5.19
C GLN A 54 -4.12 -3.64 -6.38
N ILE A 55 -3.07 -2.82 -6.22
CA ILE A 55 -2.50 -2.01 -7.29
C ILE A 55 -1.84 -2.89 -8.35
N ASP A 56 -1.01 -3.85 -7.92
CA ASP A 56 -0.32 -4.77 -8.83
C ASP A 56 -1.32 -5.58 -9.65
N GLU A 57 -2.36 -6.12 -9.00
CA GLU A 57 -3.45 -6.83 -9.68
C GLU A 57 -4.19 -5.97 -10.70
N TYR A 58 -4.39 -4.68 -10.40
CA TYR A 58 -5.03 -3.75 -11.33
C TYR A 58 -4.15 -3.46 -12.55
N ILE A 59 -2.85 -3.21 -12.34
CA ILE A 59 -1.89 -2.97 -13.41
C ILE A 59 -1.77 -4.20 -14.31
N GLN A 60 -1.66 -5.40 -13.75
CA GLN A 60 -1.61 -6.65 -14.51
C GLN A 60 -2.85 -6.84 -15.40
N ARG A 61 -4.05 -6.48 -14.92
CA ARG A 61 -5.27 -6.52 -15.74
C ARG A 61 -5.19 -5.53 -16.90
N LEU A 62 -4.69 -4.32 -16.68
CA LEU A 62 -4.52 -3.33 -17.74
C LEU A 62 -3.55 -3.82 -18.82
N GLU A 63 -2.41 -4.38 -18.43
CA GLU A 63 -1.41 -4.93 -19.36
C GLU A 63 -1.96 -6.10 -20.18
N ALA A 64 -2.72 -7.00 -19.54
CA ALA A 64 -3.39 -8.12 -20.22
C ALA A 64 -4.42 -7.64 -21.26
N THR A 65 -5.12 -6.53 -20.99
CA THR A 65 -6.04 -5.93 -21.97
C THR A 65 -5.35 -5.12 -23.06
N ALA A 66 -4.13 -4.64 -22.82
CA ALA A 66 -3.37 -3.80 -23.74
C ALA A 66 -2.57 -4.60 -24.78
N THR A 67 -2.38 -5.90 -24.59
CA THR A 67 -1.67 -6.77 -25.54
C THR A 67 -2.69 -7.41 -26.49
N PRO A 68 -2.85 -6.95 -27.76
CA PRO A 68 -3.60 -7.73 -28.72
C PRO A 68 -2.75 -8.96 -29.06
N ALA A 69 -3.39 -10.13 -29.08
CA ALA A 69 -2.78 -11.37 -29.55
C ALA A 69 -2.10 -11.10 -30.90
N SER A 70 -0.76 -11.08 -30.90
CA SER A 70 0.00 -11.09 -32.13
C SER A 70 -0.08 -12.50 -32.66
N SER A 71 -0.86 -12.63 -33.75
CA SER A 71 -1.15 -13.83 -34.53
C SER A 71 0.10 -14.51 -35.07
#